data_AF-A0A3D2BVR1-F1
#
_entry.id   AF-A0A3D2BVR1-F1
#
_cell.length_a   1.000
_cell.length_b   1.000
_cell.length_c   1.000
_cell.angle_alpha   90.00
_cell.angle_beta   90.00
_cell.angle_gamma   90.00
#
_symmetry.space_group_name_H-M   'P 1'
#
loop_
_entity.id
_entity.type
_entity.pdbx_description
1 polymer ?
#
loop_
_entity_poly.entity_id
_entity_poly.type
_entity_poly.pdbx_seq_one_letter_code
_entity_poly.pdbx_strand_id
1 'polypeptide(L)'
;MTTTAHAPDSVDGLLTPEAVRERCSEILLAGLDGDLPWFNIDMSKLSDAASRVVTEIENNYPSGNVPFHSRWRHFEQGDTDLWADMAAARGLTGSDLAVAAGDLAIVSVLLDAGAGPDWIYTDDATGLRLGRSEGLALASLRLFESGLLSADKNDPLRADASALSSLTAETLGRIFQVTD
;
A
#
# COMPACT_ATOMS: atom_id res chain seq x y z
N MET A 1 22.61 19.93 20.23
CA MET A 1 22.26 18.64 19.61
C MET A 1 23.44 18.24 18.75
N THR A 2 24.23 17.29 19.23
CA THR A 2 25.38 16.73 18.51
C THR A 2 24.83 15.73 17.51
N THR A 3 24.89 16.06 16.22
CA THR A 3 24.58 15.14 15.13
C THR A 3 25.67 14.07 15.12
N THR A 4 25.35 12.87 15.60
CA THR A 4 26.21 11.70 15.40
C THR A 4 26.19 11.37 13.92
N ALA A 5 27.24 11.80 13.19
CA ALA A 5 27.46 11.36 11.82
C ALA A 5 27.47 9.83 11.80
N HIS A 6 26.46 9.23 11.16
CA HIS A 6 26.40 7.80 10.97
C HIS A 6 27.51 7.41 9.99
N ALA A 7 28.26 6.36 10.31
CA ALA A 7 29.33 5.90 9.44
C ALA A 7 28.72 5.49 8.08
N PRO A 8 29.34 5.85 6.95
CA PRO A 8 28.75 5.70 5.61
C PRO A 8 28.39 4.25 5.24
N ASP A 9 29.02 3.26 5.87
CA ASP A 9 28.78 1.82 5.63
C ASP A 9 27.91 1.15 6.71
N SER A 10 27.33 1.91 7.63
CA SER A 10 26.37 1.38 8.61
C SER A 10 24.96 1.32 8.02
N VAL A 11 24.14 0.36 8.48
CA VAL A 11 22.72 0.27 8.10
C VAL A 11 22.01 1.60 8.37
N ASP A 12 22.31 2.26 9.49
CA ASP A 12 21.71 3.55 9.83
C ASP A 12 22.09 4.67 8.84
N GLY A 13 23.29 4.61 8.25
CA GLY A 13 23.70 5.53 7.19
C GLY A 13 22.85 5.42 5.93
N LEU A 14 22.37 4.22 5.59
CA LEU A 14 21.50 3.95 4.44
C LEU A 14 20.06 4.45 4.64
N LEU A 15 19.64 4.67 5.90
CA LEU A 15 18.27 5.09 6.24
C LEU A 15 18.09 6.62 6.26
N THR A 16 18.96 7.35 5.56
CA THR A 16 18.93 8.83 5.49
C THR A 16 18.42 9.34 4.15
N PRO A 17 17.72 10.49 4.09
CA PRO A 17 17.36 11.13 2.82
C PRO A 17 18.57 11.44 1.94
N GLU A 18 19.73 11.72 2.55
CA GLU A 18 20.99 11.98 1.86
C GLU A 18 21.47 10.74 1.11
N ALA A 19 21.49 9.57 1.77
CA ALA A 19 21.84 8.31 1.13
C ALA A 19 20.88 7.94 -0.02
N VAL A 20 19.57 8.20 0.14
CA VAL A 20 18.59 8.03 -0.94
C VAL A 20 18.92 8.94 -2.13
N ARG A 21 19.22 10.22 -1.89
CA ARG A 21 19.58 11.16 -2.97
C ARG A 21 20.87 10.75 -3.67
N GLU A 22 21.89 10.33 -2.93
CA GLU A 22 23.17 9.87 -3.48
C GLU A 22 22.97 8.70 -4.44
N ARG A 23 22.32 7.62 -3.97
CA ARG A 23 22.08 6.42 -4.78
C ARG A 23 21.16 6.68 -5.99
N CYS A 24 20.12 7.50 -5.83
CA CYS A 24 19.29 7.91 -6.98
C CYS A 24 20.09 8.71 -8.01
N SER A 25 21.05 9.54 -7.56
CA SER A 25 21.89 10.33 -8.46
C SER A 25 22.86 9.44 -9.24
N GLU A 26 23.42 8.40 -8.62
CA GLU A 26 24.26 7.41 -9.31
C GLU A 26 23.49 6.71 -10.45
N ILE A 27 22.25 6.27 -10.19
CA ILE A 27 21.40 5.65 -11.22
C ILE A 27 21.08 6.63 -12.35
N LEU A 28 20.77 7.89 -12.01
CA LEU A 28 20.51 8.92 -13.01
C LEU A 28 21.73 9.17 -13.89
N LEU A 29 22.92 9.32 -13.30
CA LEU A 29 24.16 9.54 -14.05
C LEU A 29 24.47 8.35 -14.97
N ALA A 30 24.41 7.11 -14.45
CA ALA A 30 24.58 5.91 -15.27
C ALA A 30 23.57 5.87 -16.44
N GLY A 31 22.33 6.28 -16.22
CA GLY A 31 21.32 6.36 -17.27
C GLY A 31 21.57 7.45 -18.31
N LEU A 32 22.11 8.60 -17.89
CA LEU A 32 22.50 9.69 -18.79
C LEU A 32 23.74 9.34 -19.62
N ASP A 33 24.66 8.56 -19.05
CA ASP A 33 25.87 8.08 -19.72
C ASP A 33 25.60 6.87 -20.64
N GLY A 34 24.40 6.28 -20.55
CA GLY A 34 23.99 5.13 -21.38
C GLY A 34 24.49 3.78 -20.88
N ASP A 35 24.88 3.69 -19.61
CA ASP A 35 25.45 2.51 -18.98
C ASP A 35 24.41 1.52 -18.43
N LEU A 36 23.11 1.87 -18.52
CA LEU A 36 22.04 1.01 -18.02
C LEU A 36 21.75 -0.16 -18.98
N PRO A 37 21.64 -1.40 -18.48
CA PRO A 37 21.55 -2.58 -19.34
C PRO A 37 20.18 -2.80 -19.99
N TRP A 38 19.11 -2.19 -19.46
CA TRP A 38 17.73 -2.52 -19.84
C TRP A 38 16.94 -1.37 -20.46
N PHE A 39 17.36 -0.12 -20.26
CA PHE A 39 16.68 1.05 -20.80
C PHE A 39 17.66 2.23 -20.94
N ASN A 40 17.36 3.13 -21.86
CA ASN A 40 18.13 4.35 -22.10
C ASN A 40 17.34 5.57 -21.62
N ILE A 41 18.05 6.61 -21.16
CA ILE A 41 17.43 7.91 -20.85
C ILE A 41 17.54 8.82 -22.08
N ASP A 42 16.40 9.13 -22.70
CA ASP A 42 16.31 10.17 -23.74
C ASP A 42 15.77 11.47 -23.14
N MET A 43 16.68 12.39 -22.80
CA MET A 43 16.32 13.69 -22.23
C MET A 43 15.51 14.57 -23.19
N SER A 44 15.56 14.29 -24.51
CA SER A 44 14.72 14.99 -25.47
C SER A 44 13.22 14.68 -25.29
N LYS A 45 12.88 13.61 -24.54
CA LYS A 45 11.50 13.20 -24.27
C LYS A 45 10.96 13.66 -22.92
N LEU A 46 11.77 14.34 -22.10
CA LEU A 46 11.36 14.74 -20.77
C LEU A 46 10.12 15.66 -20.79
N SER A 47 10.07 16.61 -21.73
CA SER A 47 8.89 17.48 -21.90
C SER A 47 7.65 16.68 -22.30
N ASP A 48 7.77 15.74 -23.24
CA ASP A 48 6.66 14.89 -23.68
C ASP A 48 6.17 13.99 -22.53
N ALA A 49 7.07 13.43 -21.74
CA ALA A 49 6.74 12.62 -20.57
C ALA A 49 6.01 13.45 -19.51
N ALA A 50 6.49 14.66 -19.20
CA ALA A 50 5.83 15.57 -18.28
C ALA A 50 4.43 15.96 -18.76
N SER A 51 4.27 16.28 -20.05
CA SER A 51 2.95 16.58 -20.64
C SER A 51 1.98 15.41 -20.52
N ARG A 52 2.43 14.17 -20.74
CA ARG A 52 1.59 12.97 -20.56
C ARG A 52 1.12 12.81 -19.12
N VAL A 53 2.00 13.01 -18.14
CA VAL A 53 1.65 12.94 -16.71
C VAL A 53 0.65 14.03 -16.36
N VAL A 54 0.85 15.27 -16.82
CA VAL A 54 -0.09 16.38 -16.59
C VAL A 54 -1.46 16.06 -17.20
N THR A 55 -1.52 15.59 -18.45
CA THR A 55 -2.77 15.19 -19.09
C THR A 55 -3.48 14.08 -18.31
N GLU A 56 -2.75 13.09 -17.81
CA GLU A 56 -3.33 12.02 -16.98
C GLU A 56 -3.90 12.57 -15.67
N ILE A 57 -3.18 13.47 -15.01
CA ILE A 57 -3.67 14.13 -13.78
C ILE A 57 -4.94 14.94 -14.07
N GLU A 58 -4.96 15.73 -15.15
CA GLU A 58 -6.13 16.54 -15.52
C GLU A 58 -7.35 15.69 -15.90
N ASN A 59 -7.14 14.56 -16.57
CA ASN A 59 -8.21 13.63 -16.94
C ASN A 59 -8.85 12.98 -15.71
N ASN A 60 -8.05 12.57 -14.72
CA ASN A 60 -8.55 11.87 -13.53
C ASN A 60 -8.98 12.85 -12.43
N TYR A 61 -8.36 14.03 -12.36
CA TYR A 61 -8.55 15.02 -11.30
C TYR A 61 -8.71 16.43 -11.90
N PRO A 62 -9.80 16.69 -12.66
CA PRO A 62 -10.01 17.98 -13.32
C PRO A 62 -10.13 19.17 -12.35
N SER A 63 -10.42 18.91 -11.08
CA SER A 63 -10.44 19.93 -10.02
C SER A 63 -9.06 20.25 -9.43
N GLY A 64 -8.02 19.50 -9.82
CA GLY A 64 -6.68 19.58 -9.23
C GLY A 64 -6.56 18.94 -7.84
N ASN A 65 -7.65 18.41 -7.29
CA ASN A 65 -7.65 17.74 -5.98
C ASN A 65 -7.23 16.28 -6.14
N VAL A 66 -5.91 16.06 -6.21
CA VAL A 66 -5.34 14.71 -6.21
C VAL A 66 -5.30 14.21 -4.76
N PRO A 67 -5.95 13.09 -4.43
CA PRO A 67 -5.92 12.55 -3.09
C PRO A 67 -4.52 12.00 -2.76
N PHE A 68 -4.16 11.99 -1.48
CA PHE A 68 -2.88 11.44 -1.05
C PHE A 68 -2.76 9.96 -1.43
N HIS A 69 -1.64 9.60 -2.05
CA HIS A 69 -1.32 8.20 -2.28
C HIS A 69 -1.15 7.49 -0.94
N SER A 70 -2.03 6.53 -0.68
CA SER A 70 -2.08 5.78 0.57
C SER A 70 -2.87 4.49 0.37
N ARG A 71 -2.72 3.55 1.31
CA ARG A 71 -3.51 2.30 1.32
C ARG A 71 -5.02 2.56 1.21
N TRP A 72 -5.49 3.67 1.78
CA TRP A 72 -6.90 4.07 1.74
C TRP A 72 -7.47 4.15 0.33
N ARG A 73 -6.68 4.57 -0.66
CA ARG A 73 -7.12 4.64 -2.06
C ARG A 73 -7.46 3.26 -2.63
N HIS A 74 -6.88 2.17 -2.11
CA HIS A 74 -7.22 0.82 -2.55
C HIS A 74 -8.52 0.28 -1.94
N PHE A 75 -9.05 0.92 -0.89
CA PHE A 75 -10.38 0.60 -0.34
C PHE A 75 -11.50 1.36 -1.07
N GLU A 76 -11.14 2.34 -1.89
CA GLU A 76 -12.06 3.03 -2.79
C GLU A 76 -12.13 2.27 -4.12
N GLN A 77 -13.32 1.77 -4.46
CA GLN A 77 -13.58 1.01 -5.68
C GLN A 77 -14.66 1.74 -6.49
N GLY A 78 -14.22 2.47 -7.52
CA GLY A 78 -15.10 3.39 -8.24
C GLY A 78 -15.66 4.46 -7.30
N ASP A 79 -16.99 4.53 -7.19
CA ASP A 79 -17.68 5.48 -6.33
C ASP A 79 -17.93 4.96 -4.89
N THR A 80 -17.41 3.78 -4.55
CA THR A 80 -17.64 3.12 -3.26
C THR A 80 -16.39 3.16 -2.38
N ASP A 81 -16.50 3.73 -1.17
CA ASP A 81 -15.48 3.62 -0.12
C ASP A 81 -15.86 2.47 0.82
N LEU A 82 -15.24 1.31 0.60
CA LEU A 82 -15.55 0.08 1.33
C LEU A 82 -15.21 0.20 2.82
N TRP A 83 -14.21 1.01 3.19
CA TRP A 83 -13.88 1.26 4.59
C TRP A 83 -14.94 2.14 5.24
N ALA A 84 -15.31 3.25 4.60
CA ALA A 84 -16.31 4.15 5.14
C ALA A 84 -17.65 3.46 5.34
N ASP A 85 -18.08 2.64 4.38
CA ASP A 85 -19.31 1.85 4.48
C ASP A 85 -19.25 0.85 5.65
N MET A 86 -18.13 0.12 5.79
CA MET A 86 -17.94 -0.83 6.88
C MET A 86 -17.91 -0.14 8.25
N ALA A 87 -17.19 0.97 8.37
CA ALA A 87 -17.08 1.74 9.60
C ALA A 87 -18.43 2.34 10.01
N ALA A 88 -19.19 2.88 9.05
CA ALA A 88 -20.54 3.39 9.27
C ALA A 88 -21.52 2.28 9.70
N ALA A 89 -21.47 1.12 9.05
CA ALA A 89 -22.31 -0.03 9.42
C ALA A 89 -22.03 -0.54 10.85
N ARG A 90 -20.80 -0.35 11.36
CA ARG A 90 -20.43 -0.65 12.74
C ARG A 90 -20.61 0.51 13.71
N GLY A 91 -21.06 1.67 13.24
CA GLY A 91 -21.26 2.87 14.06
C GLY A 91 -19.98 3.41 14.67
N LEU A 92 -18.81 3.17 14.04
CA LEU A 92 -17.53 3.67 14.53
C LEU A 92 -17.49 5.19 14.43
N THR A 93 -17.11 5.85 15.53
CA THR A 93 -16.98 7.31 15.58
C THR A 93 -15.80 7.70 16.46
N GLY A 94 -15.31 8.94 16.29
CA GLY A 94 -14.28 9.52 17.15
C GLY A 94 -13.02 8.65 17.24
N SER A 95 -12.59 8.35 18.47
CA SER A 95 -11.38 7.57 18.73
C SER A 95 -11.46 6.14 18.23
N ASP A 96 -12.63 5.50 18.31
CA ASP A 96 -12.79 4.09 17.92
C ASP A 96 -12.61 3.94 16.40
N LEU A 97 -13.13 4.91 15.62
CA LEU A 97 -12.90 4.98 14.18
C LEU A 97 -11.40 5.12 13.87
N ALA A 98 -10.71 6.01 14.58
CA ALA A 98 -9.29 6.27 14.35
C ALA A 98 -8.40 5.07 14.68
N VAL A 99 -8.71 4.36 15.78
CA VAL A 99 -7.98 3.15 16.19
C VAL A 99 -8.19 2.03 15.18
N ALA A 100 -9.45 1.72 14.84
CA ALA A 100 -9.77 0.68 13.86
C ALA A 100 -9.16 0.99 12.49
N ALA A 101 -9.16 2.28 12.08
CA ALA A 101 -8.52 2.71 10.85
C ALA A 101 -7.00 2.48 10.87
N GLY A 102 -6.34 2.79 12.00
CA GLY A 102 -4.92 2.55 12.19
C GLY A 102 -4.57 1.07 12.11
N ASP A 103 -5.31 0.22 12.81
CA ASP A 103 -5.13 -1.23 12.81
C ASP A 103 -5.24 -1.82 11.40
N LEU A 104 -6.30 -1.45 10.67
CA LEU A 104 -6.49 -1.87 9.28
C LEU A 104 -5.33 -1.41 8.39
N ALA A 105 -4.97 -0.12 8.45
CA ALA A 105 -3.93 0.44 7.59
C ALA A 105 -2.57 -0.25 7.82
N ILE A 106 -2.18 -0.47 9.08
CA ILE A 106 -0.91 -1.11 9.43
C ILE A 106 -0.90 -2.56 8.93
N VAL A 107 -1.92 -3.36 9.25
CA VAL A 107 -1.98 -4.77 8.84
C VAL A 107 -2.00 -4.88 7.31
N SER A 108 -2.81 -4.05 6.64
CA SER A 108 -2.93 -4.06 5.18
C SER A 108 -1.63 -3.69 4.48
N VAL A 109 -0.87 -2.72 5.00
CA VAL A 109 0.44 -2.35 4.46
C VAL A 109 1.48 -3.45 4.68
N LEU A 110 1.51 -4.09 5.86
CA LEU A 110 2.44 -5.18 6.14
C LEU A 110 2.17 -6.42 5.29
N LEU A 111 0.91 -6.67 4.92
CA LEU A 111 0.52 -7.79 4.05
C LEU A 111 0.67 -7.49 2.55
N ASP A 112 1.05 -6.28 2.16
CA ASP A 112 1.34 -5.93 0.77
C ASP A 112 2.76 -6.37 0.34
N ALA A 113 3.06 -7.63 0.63
CA ALA A 113 4.23 -8.32 0.11
C ALA A 113 3.84 -8.87 -1.27
N GLY A 114 4.09 -8.09 -2.32
CA GLY A 114 3.60 -8.31 -3.69
C GLY A 114 3.40 -9.78 -4.09
N ALA A 115 2.15 -10.16 -4.37
CA ALA A 115 1.69 -11.53 -4.59
C ALA A 115 2.11 -12.16 -5.94
N GLY A 116 3.04 -11.52 -6.67
CA GLY A 116 3.34 -11.88 -8.05
C GLY A 116 2.28 -11.41 -9.06
N PRO A 117 2.58 -11.47 -10.36
CA PRO A 117 1.70 -10.95 -11.41
C PRO A 117 0.46 -11.81 -11.68
N ASP A 118 0.49 -13.10 -11.33
CA ASP A 118 -0.54 -14.07 -11.70
C ASP A 118 -1.60 -14.28 -10.62
N TRP A 119 -1.33 -13.84 -9.38
CA TRP A 119 -2.28 -13.94 -8.29
C TRP A 119 -3.44 -12.95 -8.45
N ILE A 120 -4.66 -13.43 -8.19
CA ILE A 120 -5.90 -12.66 -8.27
C ILE A 120 -6.78 -12.99 -7.06
N TYR A 121 -7.22 -11.96 -6.35
CA TYR A 121 -8.24 -12.05 -5.32
C TYR A 121 -9.63 -11.88 -5.92
N THR A 122 -10.57 -12.76 -5.55
CA THR A 122 -11.99 -12.64 -5.91
C THR A 122 -12.80 -12.28 -4.67
N ASP A 123 -13.39 -11.11 -4.65
CA ASP A 123 -14.22 -10.66 -3.52
C ASP A 123 -15.69 -10.99 -3.77
N ASP A 124 -16.24 -11.95 -3.02
CA ASP A 124 -17.63 -12.38 -3.19
C ASP A 124 -18.65 -11.26 -2.91
N ALA A 125 -18.32 -10.34 -1.99
CA ALA A 125 -19.22 -9.27 -1.58
C ALA A 125 -19.40 -8.20 -2.66
N THR A 126 -18.36 -7.88 -3.43
CA THR A 126 -18.40 -6.87 -4.50
C THR A 126 -18.42 -7.48 -5.90
N GLY A 127 -18.08 -8.77 -6.04
CA GLY A 127 -17.86 -9.44 -7.32
C GLY A 127 -16.55 -9.05 -8.03
N LEU A 128 -15.69 -8.26 -7.39
CA LEU A 128 -14.44 -7.78 -7.97
C LEU A 128 -13.40 -8.89 -8.07
N ARG A 129 -12.57 -8.81 -9.12
CA ARG A 129 -11.41 -9.69 -9.34
C ARG A 129 -10.18 -8.83 -9.57
N LEU A 130 -9.31 -8.74 -8.56
CA LEU A 130 -8.20 -7.81 -8.52
C LEU A 130 -6.90 -8.55 -8.19
N GLY A 131 -5.84 -8.27 -8.95
CA GLY A 131 -4.49 -8.74 -8.63
C GLY A 131 -3.68 -7.69 -7.89
N ARG A 132 -2.39 -7.99 -7.65
CA ARG A 132 -1.39 -7.04 -7.11
C ARG A 132 -1.86 -6.35 -5.81
N SER A 133 -1.43 -5.11 -5.59
CA SER A 133 -1.67 -4.37 -4.35
C SER A 133 -3.15 -4.03 -4.12
N GLU A 134 -3.94 -3.90 -5.19
CA GLU A 134 -5.38 -3.68 -5.13
C GLU A 134 -6.11 -4.91 -4.61
N GLY A 135 -5.77 -6.10 -5.13
CA GLY A 135 -6.29 -7.37 -4.61
C GLY A 135 -5.85 -7.62 -3.17
N LEU A 136 -4.59 -7.36 -2.84
CA LEU A 136 -4.05 -7.51 -1.48
C LEU A 136 -4.75 -6.58 -0.48
N ALA A 137 -5.05 -5.35 -0.89
CA ALA A 137 -5.83 -4.42 -0.09
C ALA A 137 -7.23 -5.01 0.20
N LEU A 138 -7.95 -5.46 -0.83
CA LEU A 138 -9.29 -6.00 -0.64
C LEU A 138 -9.29 -7.28 0.22
N ALA A 139 -8.33 -8.19 0.01
CA ALA A 139 -8.14 -9.37 0.86
C ALA A 139 -7.86 -9.01 2.32
N SER A 140 -7.00 -8.01 2.57
CA SER A 140 -6.71 -7.54 3.92
C SER A 140 -7.91 -6.84 4.59
N LEU A 141 -8.74 -6.14 3.82
CA LEU A 141 -9.99 -5.56 4.31
C LEU A 141 -10.96 -6.66 4.76
N ARG A 142 -11.12 -7.72 3.95
CA ARG A 142 -11.96 -8.88 4.31
C ARG A 142 -11.39 -9.69 5.48
N LEU A 143 -10.06 -9.80 5.58
CA LEU A 143 -9.41 -10.36 6.77
C LEU A 143 -9.77 -9.56 8.03
N PHE A 144 -9.70 -8.23 7.96
CA PHE A 144 -10.05 -7.35 9.08
C PHE A 144 -11.55 -7.45 9.44
N GLU A 145 -12.43 -7.42 8.44
CA GLU A 145 -13.87 -7.56 8.61
C GLU A 145 -14.28 -8.89 9.24
N SER A 146 -13.53 -9.97 8.96
CA SER A 146 -13.79 -11.30 9.53
C SER A 146 -13.62 -11.39 11.05
N GLY A 147 -12.94 -10.40 11.66
CA GLY A 147 -12.63 -10.40 13.10
C GLY A 147 -11.51 -11.36 13.51
N LEU A 148 -10.84 -12.03 12.57
CA LEU A 148 -9.72 -12.94 12.87
C LEU A 148 -8.51 -12.24 13.51
N LEU A 149 -8.43 -10.92 13.38
CA LEU A 149 -7.38 -10.10 13.97
C LEU A 149 -7.74 -9.63 15.38
N SER A 150 -8.96 -9.87 15.85
CA SER A 150 -9.45 -9.46 17.17
C SER A 150 -9.47 -10.63 18.16
N ALA A 151 -9.09 -10.34 19.40
CA ALA A 151 -9.27 -11.24 20.53
C ALA A 151 -10.67 -11.12 21.18
N ASP A 152 -11.46 -10.10 20.81
CA ASP A 152 -12.83 -9.89 21.28
C ASP A 152 -13.84 -10.02 20.15
N LYS A 153 -14.72 -11.02 20.24
CA LYS A 153 -15.76 -11.28 19.23
C LYS A 153 -16.82 -10.18 19.14
N ASN A 154 -16.98 -9.37 20.19
CA ASN A 154 -17.92 -8.25 20.20
C ASN A 154 -17.31 -6.99 19.56
N ASP A 155 -16.00 -6.96 19.36
CA ASP A 155 -15.24 -5.85 18.78
C ASP A 155 -14.31 -6.39 17.67
N PRO A 156 -14.86 -6.77 16.49
CA PRO A 156 -14.08 -7.46 15.47
C PRO A 156 -13.17 -6.53 14.65
N LEU A 157 -13.39 -5.22 14.66
CA LEU A 157 -12.64 -4.26 13.84
C LEU A 157 -11.43 -3.69 14.59
N ARG A 158 -10.54 -4.58 15.02
CA ARG A 158 -9.29 -4.27 15.72
C ARG A 158 -8.24 -5.33 15.46
N ALA A 159 -6.98 -5.00 15.75
CA ALA A 159 -5.86 -5.92 15.67
C ALA A 159 -5.20 -6.12 17.04
N ASP A 160 -5.44 -7.27 17.67
CA ASP A 160 -4.85 -7.64 18.96
C ASP A 160 -3.57 -8.46 18.79
N ALA A 161 -2.56 -8.17 19.62
CA ALA A 161 -1.29 -8.89 19.58
C ALA A 161 -1.43 -10.41 19.75
N SER A 162 -2.35 -10.87 20.59
CA SER A 162 -2.60 -12.31 20.81
C SER A 162 -3.23 -12.98 19.58
N ALA A 163 -4.17 -12.31 18.91
CA ALA A 163 -4.79 -12.80 17.69
C ALA A 163 -3.78 -12.81 16.53
N LEU A 164 -3.02 -11.72 16.36
CA LEU A 164 -1.93 -11.64 15.38
C LEU A 164 -0.88 -12.74 15.59
N SER A 165 -0.50 -13.01 16.84
CA SER A 165 0.45 -14.07 17.18
C SER A 165 -0.08 -15.49 16.89
N SER A 166 -1.39 -15.64 16.73
CA SER A 166 -2.04 -16.92 16.43
C SER A 166 -2.32 -17.12 14.94
N LEU A 167 -2.10 -16.11 14.10
CA LEU A 167 -2.29 -16.22 12.65
C LEU A 167 -1.31 -17.21 12.06
N THR A 168 -1.85 -18.09 11.20
CA THR A 168 -1.05 -19.07 10.46
C THR A 168 -1.00 -18.72 8.98
N ALA A 169 0.07 -19.16 8.30
CA ALA A 169 0.18 -19.05 6.86
C ALA A 169 -0.99 -19.74 6.14
N GLU A 170 -1.50 -20.86 6.68
CA GLU A 170 -2.67 -21.56 6.15
C GLU A 170 -3.94 -20.69 6.24
N THR A 171 -4.14 -20.01 7.37
CA THR A 171 -5.29 -19.11 7.55
C THR A 171 -5.21 -17.93 6.58
N LEU A 172 -4.04 -17.31 6.47
CA LEU A 172 -3.81 -16.22 5.51
C LEU A 172 -3.97 -16.72 4.08
N GLY A 173 -3.39 -17.86 3.72
CA GLY A 173 -3.50 -18.46 2.40
C GLY A 173 -4.95 -18.72 1.99
N ARG A 174 -5.79 -19.21 2.90
CA ARG A 174 -7.23 -19.35 2.63
C ARG A 174 -7.93 -18.01 2.41
N ILE A 175 -7.68 -17.01 3.26
CA ILE A 175 -8.32 -15.70 3.14
C ILE A 175 -7.84 -14.97 1.88
N PHE A 176 -6.56 -15.09 1.53
CA PHE A 176 -5.93 -14.48 0.37
C PHE A 176 -6.06 -15.36 -0.88
N GLN A 177 -6.78 -16.48 -0.81
CA GLN A 177 -7.06 -17.36 -1.94
C GLN A 177 -5.78 -17.83 -2.66
N VAL A 178 -4.72 -18.09 -1.89
CA VAL A 178 -3.47 -18.65 -2.42
C VAL A 178 -3.73 -20.11 -2.79
N THR A 179 -3.36 -20.46 -4.01
CA THR A 179 -3.42 -21.82 -4.56
C THR A 179 -2.03 -22.22 -5.04
N ASP A 180 -1.68 -23.49 -4.89
CA ASP A 180 -0.40 -24.06 -5.33
C ASP A 180 -0.22 -24.07 -6.86
#